data_AF-A0AA92T2M9-F1
#
_entry.id   AF-A0AA92T2M9-F1
#
_cell.length_a   1.000
_cell.length_b   1.000
_cell.length_c   1.000
_cell.angle_alpha   90.00
_cell.angle_beta   90.00
_cell.angle_gamma   90.00
#
_symmetry.space_group_name_H-M   'P 1'
#
loop_
_entity.id
_entity.type
_entity.pdbx_description
1 polymer ?
#
loop_
_entity_poly.entity_id
_entity_poly.type
_entity_poly.pdbx_seq_one_letter_code
_entity_poly.pdbx_strand_id
1 'polypeptide(L)'
;MYIKIQISDALYQALLTQGKRKKGSIALVSPKEGNFNAFASNSETRKQRKFIRLAHGSASVGDEDVRMHLRISRREAEVMPAQVICKESEIAGEFVTKNC
;
A
#
# COMPACT_ATOMS: atom_id res chain seq x y z
N MET A 1 6.53 27.17 -17.23
CA MET A 1 7.61 27.52 -16.27
C MET A 1 8.67 26.43 -16.35
N TYR A 2 9.95 26.79 -16.47
CA TYR A 2 11.06 25.82 -16.54
C TYR A 2 12.02 26.05 -15.39
N ILE A 3 12.43 24.95 -14.75
CA ILE A 3 13.44 24.95 -13.69
C ILE A 3 14.50 23.90 -14.03
N LYS A 4 15.77 24.19 -13.73
CA LYS A 4 16.85 23.20 -13.80
C LYS A 4 16.85 22.40 -12.50
N ILE A 5 16.94 21.08 -12.61
CA ILE A 5 16.94 20.18 -11.46
C ILE A 5 18.26 19.42 -11.42
N GLN A 6 18.93 19.49 -10.28
CA GLN A 6 20.04 18.60 -9.96
C GLN A 6 19.51 17.36 -9.24
N ILE A 7 20.03 16.19 -9.62
CA ILE A 7 19.69 14.89 -9.05
C ILE A 7 20.97 14.14 -8.70
N SER A 8 20.90 13.19 -7.77
CA SER A 8 22.05 12.32 -7.49
C SER A 8 22.28 11.32 -8.63
N ASP A 9 23.54 10.91 -8.82
CA ASP A 9 23.90 9.92 -9.86
C ASP A 9 23.14 8.61 -9.68
N ALA A 10 22.96 8.16 -8.44
CA ALA A 10 22.17 6.96 -8.14
C ALA A 10 20.71 7.09 -8.62
N LEU A 11 20.12 8.28 -8.46
CA LEU A 11 18.76 8.55 -8.94
C LEU A 11 18.70 8.62 -10.46
N TYR A 12 19.68 9.27 -11.09
CA TYR A 12 19.79 9.32 -12.55
C TYR A 12 19.89 7.91 -13.15
N GLN A 13 20.78 7.07 -12.60
CA GLN A 13 20.91 5.67 -13.01
C GLN A 13 19.61 4.87 -12.81
N ALA A 14 18.91 5.09 -11.70
CA ALA A 14 17.62 4.44 -11.46
C ALA A 14 16.53 4.87 -12.46
N LEU A 15 16.54 6.13 -12.92
CA LEU A 15 15.61 6.61 -13.94
C LEU A 15 15.89 5.98 -15.31
N LEU A 16 17.17 5.87 -15.69
CA LEU A 16 17.58 5.25 -16.95
C LEU A 16 17.25 3.75 -17.00
N THR A 17 17.49 3.04 -15.89
CA THR A 17 17.38 1.57 -15.85
C THR A 17 15.97 1.06 -15.58
N GLN A 18 15.23 1.71 -14.67
CA GLN A 18 13.93 1.20 -14.22
C GLN A 18 12.76 1.79 -15.00
N GLY A 19 12.94 2.95 -15.67
CA GLY A 19 11.88 3.67 -16.37
C GLY A 19 10.70 4.11 -15.49
N LYS A 20 10.83 3.96 -14.16
CA LYS A 20 9.77 4.22 -13.19
C LYS A 20 9.82 5.65 -12.70
N ARG A 21 8.64 6.25 -12.49
CA ARG A 21 8.51 7.56 -11.86
C ARG A 21 9.07 7.54 -10.44
N LYS A 22 9.93 8.52 -10.12
CA LYS A 22 10.45 8.74 -8.77
C LYS A 22 9.67 9.88 -8.12
N LYS A 23 9.28 9.69 -6.86
CA LYS A 23 8.61 10.70 -6.04
C LYS A 23 9.63 11.29 -5.07
N GLY A 24 9.50 12.58 -4.79
CA GLY A 24 10.46 13.28 -3.97
C GLY A 24 10.04 14.71 -3.71
N SER A 25 10.95 15.46 -3.11
CA SER A 25 10.83 16.89 -2.88
C SER A 25 11.88 17.65 -3.70
N ILE A 26 11.58 18.91 -4.05
CA ILE A 26 12.54 19.82 -4.67
C ILE A 26 12.86 20.92 -3.66
N ALA A 27 14.12 21.00 -3.26
CA ALA A 27 14.65 22.14 -2.51
C ALA A 27 15.17 23.17 -3.51
N LEU A 28 14.50 24.33 -3.61
CA LEU A 28 14.94 25.40 -4.50
C LEU A 28 16.20 26.06 -3.95
N VAL A 29 17.22 26.19 -4.80
CA VAL A 29 18.43 26.98 -4.52
C VAL A 29 18.26 28.40 -5.10
N SER A 30 17.47 28.51 -6.17
CA SER A 30 17.02 29.77 -6.75
C SER A 30 15.61 29.60 -7.35
N PRO A 31 14.94 30.68 -7.79
CA PRO A 31 13.61 30.57 -8.41
C PRO A 31 13.56 29.70 -9.67
N LYS A 32 14.72 29.41 -10.30
CA LYS A 32 14.82 28.61 -11.53
C LYS A 32 15.69 27.37 -11.39
N GLU A 33 16.22 27.08 -10.20
CA GLU A 33 17.15 25.97 -9.98
C GLU A 33 16.88 25.29 -8.62
N GLY A 34 16.93 23.97 -8.58
CA GLY A 34 16.70 23.23 -7.34
C GLY A 34 17.28 21.81 -7.33
N ASN A 35 17.46 21.29 -6.12
CA ASN A 35 17.91 19.93 -5.86
C ASN A 35 16.72 19.02 -5.61
N PHE A 36 16.62 17.91 -6.35
CA PHE A 36 15.58 16.91 -6.11
C PHE A 36 16.09 15.79 -5.21
N ASN A 37 15.37 15.58 -4.11
CA ASN A 37 15.61 14.51 -3.15
C ASN A 37 14.52 13.45 -3.32
N ALA A 38 14.90 12.28 -3.84
CA ALA A 38 13.99 11.15 -3.92
C ALA A 38 13.62 10.69 -2.51
N PHE A 39 12.33 10.45 -2.28
CA PHE A 39 11.93 9.76 -1.06
C PHE A 39 12.45 8.32 -1.12
N ALA A 40 12.88 7.80 0.03
CA ALA A 40 13.14 6.39 0.18
C ALA A 40 11.88 5.65 -0.29
N SER A 41 12.00 4.93 -1.40
CA SER A 41 10.94 4.00 -1.75
C SER A 41 11.04 2.90 -0.72
N ASN A 42 10.11 2.87 0.26
CA ASN A 42 9.73 1.64 0.96
C ASN A 42 9.03 0.69 -0.03
N SER A 43 9.65 0.52 -1.19
CA SER A 43 9.45 -0.58 -2.11
C SER A 43 10.59 -1.57 -1.88
N GLU A 44 10.85 -1.92 -0.62
CA GLU A 44 10.87 -3.36 -0.36
C GLU A 44 9.64 -3.88 -1.08
N THR A 45 9.87 -4.60 -2.18
CA THR A 45 8.87 -5.28 -2.98
C THR A 45 7.77 -5.72 -2.03
N ARG A 46 6.64 -5.00 -1.98
CA ARG A 46 5.56 -5.34 -1.06
C ARG A 46 5.18 -6.75 -1.48
N LYS A 47 5.62 -7.74 -0.69
CA LYS A 47 5.35 -9.15 -0.94
C LYS A 47 3.86 -9.23 -1.21
N GLN A 48 3.52 -9.74 -2.39
CA GLN A 48 2.18 -9.61 -2.93
C GLN A 48 1.24 -10.41 -2.02
N ARG A 49 0.41 -9.71 -1.24
CA ARG A 49 -0.56 -10.36 -0.37
C ARG A 49 -1.68 -10.93 -1.22
N LYS A 50 -2.04 -12.19 -0.99
CA LYS A 50 -3.30 -12.74 -1.48
C LYS A 50 -4.41 -12.16 -0.60
N PHE A 51 -5.55 -11.79 -1.18
CA PHE A 51 -6.66 -11.24 -0.42
C PHE A 51 -8.01 -11.74 -0.92
N ILE A 52 -8.98 -11.73 -0.01
CA ILE A 52 -10.40 -11.84 -0.33
C ILE A 52 -11.14 -10.62 0.18
N ARG A 53 -12.21 -10.29 -0.52
CA ARG A 53 -13.17 -9.29 -0.09
C ARG A 53 -14.28 -10.01 0.67
N LEU A 54 -14.64 -9.46 1.82
CA LEU A 54 -15.78 -9.88 2.63
C LEU A 54 -16.90 -8.84 2.49
N ALA A 55 -18.09 -9.13 3.01
CA ALA A 55 -19.21 -8.19 2.89
C ALA A 55 -18.91 -6.88 3.64
N HIS A 56 -18.34 -6.96 4.84
CA HIS A 56 -18.03 -5.81 5.68
C HIS A 56 -16.53 -5.51 5.78
N GLY A 57 -15.69 -6.11 4.93
CA GLY A 57 -14.25 -6.02 5.12
C GLY A 57 -13.39 -6.78 4.12
N SER A 58 -12.22 -7.20 4.57
CA SER A 58 -11.29 -8.02 3.81
C SER A 58 -10.40 -8.86 4.70
N ALA A 59 -9.89 -9.96 4.14
CA ALA A 59 -8.84 -10.76 4.73
C ALA A 59 -7.66 -10.88 3.75
N SER A 60 -6.44 -10.94 4.26
CA SER A 60 -5.24 -11.06 3.44
C SER A 60 -4.15 -11.90 4.09
N VAL A 61 -3.50 -12.73 3.29
CA VAL A 61 -2.35 -13.56 3.67
C VAL A 61 -1.10 -12.96 3.02
N GLY A 62 -0.12 -12.62 3.84
CA GLY A 62 1.25 -12.33 3.39
C GLY A 62 2.21 -13.37 3.95
N ASP A 63 3.45 -13.33 3.51
CA ASP A 63 4.46 -14.35 3.85
C ASP A 63 4.72 -14.48 5.37
N GLU A 64 4.62 -13.38 6.12
CA GLU A 64 4.95 -13.35 7.56
C GLU A 64 3.71 -13.26 8.46
N ASP A 65 2.58 -12.79 7.93
CA ASP A 65 1.40 -12.45 8.73
C ASP A 65 0.08 -12.58 7.96
N VAL A 66 -0.98 -12.83 8.72
CA VAL A 66 -2.37 -12.81 8.24
C VAL A 66 -3.08 -11.60 8.83
N ARG A 67 -3.95 -10.97 8.05
CA ARG A 67 -4.73 -9.80 8.47
C ARG A 67 -6.19 -9.95 8.12
N MET A 68 -7.07 -9.57 9.04
CA MET A 68 -8.50 -9.41 8.81
C MET A 68 -8.91 -8.02 9.27
N HIS A 69 -9.65 -7.30 8.42
CA HIS A 69 -10.16 -5.97 8.73
C HIS A 69 -11.67 -5.94 8.47
N LEU A 70 -12.45 -5.59 9.50
CA LEU A 70 -13.90 -5.48 9.44
C LEU A 70 -14.35 -4.06 9.78
N ARG A 71 -15.36 -3.58 9.05
CA ARG A 71 -16.07 -2.33 9.34
C ARG A 71 -17.57 -2.58 9.23
N ILE A 72 -18.20 -2.79 10.38
CA ILE A 72 -19.65 -3.02 10.47
C ILE A 72 -20.30 -1.76 11.03
N SER A 73 -21.32 -1.25 10.35
CA SER A 73 -22.04 -0.07 10.81
C SER A 73 -22.99 -0.46 11.94
N ARG A 74 -22.98 0.27 13.06
CA ARG A 74 -23.97 0.08 14.14
C ARG A 74 -25.40 0.49 13.74
N ARG A 75 -25.56 1.14 12.59
CA ARG A 75 -26.85 1.63 12.08
C ARG A 75 -27.41 0.73 10.98
N GLU A 76 -26.71 -0.33 10.62
CA GLU A 76 -27.18 -1.27 9.62
C GLU A 76 -28.35 -2.06 10.18
N ALA A 77 -29.49 -2.01 9.49
CA ALA A 77 -30.71 -2.67 9.94
C ALA A 77 -30.54 -4.19 9.85
N GLU A 78 -31.10 -4.91 10.83
CA GLU A 78 -31.11 -6.39 10.88
C GLU A 78 -29.71 -7.03 10.91
N VAL A 79 -28.66 -6.25 11.19
CA VAL A 79 -27.29 -6.73 11.30
C VAL A 79 -26.84 -6.67 12.76
N MET A 80 -26.53 -7.84 13.32
CA MET A 80 -25.90 -7.96 14.63
C MET A 80 -24.37 -8.05 14.45
N PRO A 81 -23.58 -7.02 14.84
CA PRO A 81 -22.15 -6.99 14.55
C PRO A 81 -21.37 -8.20 15.08
N ALA A 82 -21.74 -8.71 16.26
CA ALA A 82 -21.10 -9.89 16.83
C ALA A 82 -21.28 -11.14 15.94
N GLN A 83 -22.47 -11.33 15.35
CA GLN A 83 -22.72 -12.45 14.44
C GLN A 83 -21.97 -12.28 13.12
N VAL A 84 -21.90 -11.05 12.60
CA VAL A 84 -21.11 -10.76 11.39
C VAL A 84 -19.64 -11.04 11.61
N ILE A 85 -19.08 -10.66 12.76
CA ILE A 85 -17.69 -10.97 13.11
C ILE A 85 -17.46 -12.47 13.02
N CYS A 86 -18.28 -13.30 13.70
CA CYS A 86 -18.11 -14.75 13.65
C CYS A 86 -18.21 -15.33 12.22
N LYS A 87 -19.28 -14.97 11.48
CA LYS A 87 -19.51 -15.49 10.12
C LYS A 87 -18.39 -15.08 9.15
N GLU A 88 -17.98 -13.81 9.17
CA GLU A 88 -16.90 -13.36 8.30
C GLU A 88 -15.54 -13.92 8.72
N SER A 89 -15.32 -14.17 10.02
CA SER A 89 -14.13 -14.86 10.51
C SER A 89 -14.04 -16.30 10.04
N GLU A 90 -15.16 -17.03 9.92
CA GLU A 90 -15.19 -18.38 9.32
C GLU A 90 -14.75 -18.35 7.85
N ILE A 91 -15.32 -17.46 7.05
CA ILE A 91 -14.96 -17.30 5.62
C ILE A 91 -13.49 -16.88 5.48
N ALA A 92 -13.03 -15.93 6.31
CA ALA A 92 -11.64 -15.53 6.34
C ALA A 92 -10.72 -16.70 6.73
N GLY A 93 -11.11 -17.49 7.73
CA GLY A 93 -10.37 -18.67 8.20
C GLY A 93 -10.20 -19.73 7.12
N GLU A 94 -11.25 -20.02 6.36
CA GLU A 94 -11.17 -20.93 5.21
C GLU A 94 -10.22 -20.41 4.13
N PHE A 95 -10.30 -19.12 3.80
CA PHE A 95 -9.39 -18.52 2.82
C PHE A 95 -7.94 -18.59 3.27
N VAL A 96 -7.68 -18.28 4.54
CA VAL A 96 -6.33 -18.33 5.13
C VAL A 96 -5.79 -19.76 5.10
N THR A 97 -6.58 -20.73 5.55
CA THR A 97 -6.20 -22.16 5.52
C THR A 97 -5.82 -22.64 4.12
N LYS A 98 -6.50 -22.14 3.08
CA LYS A 98 -6.22 -22.50 1.68
C LYS A 98 -5.00 -21.77 1.08
N ASN A 99 -4.50 -20.71 1.73
CA ASN A 99 -3.50 -19.79 1.16
C ASN A 99 -2.25 -19.57 2.00
N CYS A 100 -2.20 -20.10 3.22
CA CYS A 100 -0.97 -20.42 3.94
C CYS A 100 -0.25 -21.59 3.25
#